data_AF-C4M5Q4-F1
#
_entry.id   AF-C4M5Q4-F1
#
_cell.length_a   1.000
_cell.length_b   1.000
_cell.length_c   1.000
_cell.angle_alpha   90.00
_cell.angle_beta   90.00
_cell.angle_gamma   90.00
#
_symmetry.space_group_name_H-M   'P 1'
#
loop_
_entity.id
_entity.type
_entity.pdbx_description
1 polymer ?
#
loop_
_entity_poly.entity_id
_entity_poly.type
_entity_poly.pdbx_seq_one_letter_code
_entity_poly.pdbx_strand_id
1 'polypeptide(L)'
;MNNIKNKVDGYSMLIVMKYLEYESDFINVICVNSKYKRNLDRLRFNPISIQSLTLFPFIQTLFLYSSFDPFIKGINQVQICYPITYKEQQILIRKHKTIKFNFSHIEYNGNENTIEQLFHCKDITHIGDNSFSQNLALKTITLPFHIIDIGNYVFFNCFNLTRIELSNRLTNIGVGCFSGCIGLKHLEIPTNVVYIGSNALFDCTSLESISFPLQIANSLCDQLNVIESLKSIKIIGKGRIDAFVSQYISHLIEDNNNNVICVNKIFTFYDTQHYGRQIEYGIKEIEDNCFLNDSSLDAIFIPSSVSKIGNNCFSGCTSLTSVSLPPNLKIIGINSFYNVPCVL
;
A
#
# COMPACT_ATOMS: atom_id res chain seq x y z
N MET A 1 -23.93 -15.64 47.89
CA MET A 1 -23.80 -14.97 46.59
C MET A 1 -22.98 -13.69 46.78
N ASN A 2 -21.66 -13.75 46.66
CA ASN A 2 -20.80 -12.57 46.67
C ASN A 2 -20.69 -12.01 45.24
N ASN A 3 -21.55 -11.06 44.90
CA ASN A 3 -21.42 -10.27 43.68
C ASN A 3 -20.24 -9.31 43.83
N ILE A 4 -19.06 -9.74 43.39
CA ILE A 4 -17.94 -8.82 43.14
C ILE A 4 -18.35 -7.94 41.97
N LYS A 5 -18.98 -6.79 42.25
CA LYS A 5 -19.10 -5.72 41.26
C LYS A 5 -17.68 -5.23 40.98
N ASN A 6 -17.07 -5.68 39.88
CA ASN A 6 -15.84 -5.14 39.35
C ASN A 6 -16.05 -3.65 39.02
N LYS A 7 -15.89 -2.79 40.02
CA LYS A 7 -15.98 -1.34 39.85
C LYS A 7 -14.64 -0.86 39.30
N VAL A 8 -14.68 -0.25 38.11
CA VAL A 8 -13.52 0.41 37.50
C VAL A 8 -12.95 1.42 38.52
N ASP A 9 -11.65 1.32 38.81
CA ASP A 9 -10.96 2.25 39.70
C ASP A 9 -10.55 3.53 38.97
N GLY A 10 -10.02 4.51 39.72
CA GLY A 10 -9.65 5.80 39.14
C GLY A 10 -8.53 5.71 38.09
N TYR A 11 -7.56 4.81 38.25
CA TYR A 11 -6.47 4.61 37.30
C TYR A 11 -6.93 3.91 36.03
N SER A 12 -7.71 2.83 36.15
CA SER A 12 -8.32 2.19 34.99
C SER A 12 -9.18 3.18 34.22
N MET A 13 -9.94 4.02 34.91
CA MET A 13 -10.75 5.06 34.26
C MET A 13 -9.89 6.13 33.57
N LEU A 14 -8.73 6.49 34.12
CA LEU A 14 -7.79 7.40 33.48
C LEU A 14 -7.26 6.84 32.16
N ILE A 15 -7.04 5.52 32.07
CA ILE A 15 -6.65 4.85 30.82
C ILE A 15 -7.81 4.91 29.82
N VAL A 16 -9.03 4.59 30.24
CA VAL A 16 -10.23 4.67 29.39
C VAL A 16 -10.44 6.09 28.86
N MET A 17 -10.25 7.11 29.70
CA MET A 17 -10.37 8.52 29.33
C MET A 17 -9.40 8.96 28.23
N LYS A 18 -8.34 8.19 27.95
CA LYS A 18 -7.44 8.47 26.81
C LYS A 18 -8.05 8.12 25.44
N TYR A 19 -9.11 7.33 25.43
CA TYR A 19 -9.78 6.84 24.22
C TYR A 19 -11.16 7.47 24.02
N LEU A 20 -11.53 8.45 24.84
CA LEU A 20 -12.77 9.20 24.66
C LEU A 20 -12.56 10.30 23.62
N GLU A 21 -13.58 10.53 22.79
CA GLU A 21 -13.44 11.34 21.58
C GLU A 21 -14.07 12.73 21.75
N TYR A 22 -15.06 12.89 22.62
CA TYR A 22 -15.82 14.14 22.75
C TYR A 22 -15.83 14.69 24.17
N GLU A 23 -15.92 16.01 24.29
CA GLU A 23 -16.04 16.70 25.59
C GLU A 23 -17.21 16.15 26.43
N SER A 24 -18.34 15.85 25.78
CA SER A 24 -19.51 15.23 26.39
C SER A 24 -19.19 13.89 27.06
N ASP A 25 -18.24 13.11 26.55
CA ASP A 25 -17.88 11.82 27.13
C ASP A 25 -17.23 12.02 28.51
N PHE A 26 -16.32 12.99 28.63
CA PHE A 26 -15.68 13.33 29.89
C PHE A 26 -16.69 13.86 30.90
N ILE A 27 -17.61 14.72 30.46
CA ILE A 27 -18.72 15.21 31.29
C ILE A 27 -19.57 14.04 31.77
N ASN A 28 -19.97 13.14 30.86
CA ASN A 28 -20.77 11.97 31.18
C ASN A 28 -20.08 11.05 32.19
N VAL A 29 -18.77 10.81 32.05
CA VAL A 29 -17.98 10.03 33.01
C VAL A 29 -18.08 10.60 34.42
N ILE A 30 -18.02 11.92 34.55
CA ILE A 30 -18.05 12.61 35.85
C ILE A 30 -19.47 12.67 36.41
N CYS A 31 -20.47 12.89 35.55
CA CYS A 31 -21.89 12.89 35.91
C CYS A 31 -22.34 11.51 36.41
N VAL A 32 -21.90 10.43 35.76
CA VAL A 32 -22.21 9.06 36.16
C VAL A 32 -21.55 8.72 37.49
N ASN A 33 -20.34 9.22 37.76
CA ASN A 33 -19.69 9.01 39.05
C ASN A 33 -18.71 10.14 39.41
N SER A 34 -19.08 10.94 40.41
CA SER A 34 -18.31 12.10 40.88
C SER A 34 -16.91 11.76 41.38
N LYS A 35 -16.64 10.49 41.73
CA LYS A 35 -15.29 10.05 42.16
C LYS A 35 -14.23 10.26 41.08
N TYR A 36 -14.61 10.29 39.79
CA TYR A 36 -13.69 10.47 38.67
C TYR A 36 -13.38 11.94 38.37
N LYS A 37 -13.99 12.91 39.06
CA LYS A 37 -13.73 14.34 38.85
C LYS A 37 -12.23 14.68 38.97
N ARG A 38 -11.56 14.09 39.97
CA ARG A 38 -10.11 14.29 40.21
C ARG A 38 -9.22 13.66 39.13
N ASN A 39 -9.75 12.81 38.25
CA ASN A 39 -8.96 12.25 37.15
C ASN A 39 -8.60 13.33 36.13
N LEU A 40 -9.48 14.30 35.89
CA LEU A 40 -9.19 15.42 34.98
C LEU A 40 -7.99 16.25 35.46
N ASP A 41 -7.89 16.50 36.76
CA ASP A 41 -6.78 17.27 37.35
C ASP A 41 -5.41 16.58 37.17
N ARG A 42 -5.43 15.26 36.94
CA ARG A 42 -4.25 14.43 36.74
C ARG A 42 -3.82 14.34 35.28
N LEU A 43 -4.66 14.76 34.34
CA LEU A 43 -4.29 14.82 32.93
C LEU A 43 -3.30 15.97 32.72
N ARG A 44 -2.12 15.62 32.20
CA ARG A 44 -1.07 16.59 31.83
C ARG A 44 -1.05 16.88 30.32
N PHE A 45 -1.85 16.15 29.56
CA PHE A 45 -2.08 16.35 28.13
C PHE A 45 -3.59 16.38 27.85
N ASN A 46 -3.99 17.02 26.74
CA ASN A 46 -5.37 16.97 26.27
C ASN A 46 -5.60 15.70 25.45
N PRO A 47 -6.61 14.90 25.79
CA PRO A 47 -7.03 13.77 24.96
C PRO A 47 -7.87 14.20 23.73
N ILE A 48 -8.43 15.42 23.74
CA ILE A 48 -9.30 15.97 22.68
C ILE A 48 -8.93 17.43 22.36
N SER A 49 -9.39 17.98 21.24
CA SER A 49 -9.24 19.43 20.96
C SER A 49 -10.02 20.25 21.98
N ILE A 50 -9.43 21.34 22.48
CA ILE A 50 -10.03 22.21 23.50
C ILE A 50 -9.91 23.68 23.13
N GLN A 51 -10.96 24.45 23.46
CA GLN A 51 -10.99 25.91 23.25
C GLN A 51 -10.72 26.69 24.55
N SER A 52 -10.83 26.04 25.71
CA SER A 52 -10.58 26.64 27.02
C SER A 52 -10.07 25.60 28.03
N LEU A 53 -9.52 26.07 29.15
CA LEU A 53 -8.95 25.24 30.22
C LEU A 53 -10.00 24.79 31.27
N THR A 54 -11.30 24.93 31.00
CA THR A 54 -12.37 24.63 31.96
C THR A 54 -12.39 23.16 32.38
N LEU A 55 -12.26 22.25 31.41
CA LEU A 55 -12.29 20.80 31.66
C LEU A 55 -10.91 20.26 32.09
N PHE A 56 -9.82 20.84 31.60
CA PHE A 56 -8.44 20.37 31.88
C PHE A 56 -7.56 21.50 32.42
N PRO A 57 -7.76 21.92 33.68
CA PRO A 57 -7.14 23.14 34.24
C PRO A 57 -5.62 23.06 34.43
N PHE A 58 -5.05 21.84 34.50
CA PHE A 58 -3.63 21.62 34.79
C PHE A 58 -2.87 20.96 33.63
N ILE A 59 -3.32 21.21 32.41
CA ILE A 59 -2.66 20.72 31.20
C ILE A 59 -1.28 21.36 31.01
N GLN A 60 -0.33 20.59 30.47
CA GLN A 60 1.03 21.05 30.22
C GLN A 60 1.39 21.05 28.73
N THR A 61 0.81 20.15 27.93
CA THR A 61 1.05 20.05 26.48
C THR A 61 -0.26 19.98 25.71
N LEU A 62 -0.32 20.67 24.56
CA LEU A 62 -1.48 20.64 23.66
C LEU A 62 -1.19 19.78 22.42
N PHE A 63 -1.96 18.70 22.26
CA PHE A 63 -2.10 17.89 21.05
C PHE A 63 -3.14 18.53 20.14
N LEU A 64 -2.71 19.16 19.05
CA LEU A 64 -3.60 19.71 18.05
C LEU A 64 -3.69 18.77 16.86
N TYR A 65 -4.91 18.58 16.38
CA TYR A 65 -5.24 17.68 15.27
C TYR A 65 -5.58 18.45 14.00
N SER A 66 -5.81 19.76 14.07
CA SER A 66 -6.16 20.59 12.91
C SER A 66 -5.55 22.00 12.98
N SER A 67 -5.34 22.60 11.80
CA SER A 67 -4.86 23.99 11.65
C SER A 67 -5.90 25.04 12.04
N PHE A 68 -7.16 24.62 12.19
CA PHE A 68 -8.25 25.46 12.65
C PHE A 68 -8.37 25.49 14.18
N ASP A 69 -7.59 24.69 14.89
CA ASP A 69 -7.64 24.65 16.35
C ASP A 69 -7.07 25.95 16.97
N PRO A 70 -7.69 26.47 18.04
CA PRO A 70 -7.28 27.73 18.65
C PRO A 70 -5.98 27.60 19.48
N PHE A 71 -5.15 28.64 19.43
CA PHE A 71 -3.99 28.78 20.32
C PHE A 71 -4.42 29.15 21.73
N ILE A 72 -3.97 28.37 22.72
CA ILE A 72 -4.23 28.66 24.14
C ILE A 72 -2.99 29.28 24.79
N LYS A 73 -3.12 30.53 25.22
CA LYS A 73 -2.05 31.28 25.91
C LYS A 73 -1.73 30.66 27.27
N GLY A 74 -0.46 30.39 27.55
CA GLY A 74 0.01 29.85 28.84
C GLY A 74 0.37 28.36 28.82
N ILE A 75 0.10 27.64 27.72
CA ILE A 75 0.57 26.27 27.52
C ILE A 75 1.92 26.31 26.78
N ASN A 76 2.94 25.70 27.38
CA ASN A 76 4.26 25.61 26.79
C ASN A 76 4.34 24.32 25.95
N GLN A 77 4.50 24.47 24.64
CA GLN A 77 4.62 23.41 23.63
C GLN A 77 3.31 22.92 23.01
N VAL A 78 3.28 22.95 21.66
CA VAL A 78 2.18 22.48 20.81
C VAL A 78 2.72 21.38 19.91
N GLN A 79 2.06 20.22 19.87
CA GLN A 79 2.35 19.15 18.92
C GLN A 79 1.30 19.14 17.82
N ILE A 80 1.76 19.22 16.58
CA ILE A 80 0.93 19.17 15.36
C ILE A 80 1.03 17.75 14.78
N CYS A 81 -0.08 17.02 14.81
CA CYS A 81 -0.15 15.61 14.41
C CYS A 81 -0.83 15.38 13.04
N TYR A 82 -1.10 16.42 12.26
CA TYR A 82 -1.68 16.34 10.93
C TYR A 82 -0.70 16.89 9.88
N PRO A 83 -0.87 16.55 8.59
CA PRO A 83 0.02 17.04 7.55
C PRO A 83 -0.06 18.56 7.39
N ILE A 84 1.09 19.21 7.32
CA ILE A 84 1.23 20.66 7.17
C ILE A 84 2.29 20.97 6.12
N THR A 85 2.06 21.98 5.27
CA THR A 85 3.09 22.33 4.28
C THR A 85 4.28 23.00 4.96
N TYR A 86 5.46 22.88 4.36
CA TYR A 86 6.66 23.55 4.88
C TYR A 86 6.46 25.07 5.03
N LYS A 87 5.80 25.75 4.08
CA LYS A 87 5.46 27.18 4.22
C LYS A 87 4.53 27.47 5.39
N GLU A 88 3.50 26.66 5.60
CA GLU A 88 2.60 26.82 6.74
C GLU A 88 3.36 26.67 8.07
N GLN A 89 4.26 25.68 8.16
CA GLN A 89 5.17 25.52 9.29
C GLN A 89 6.00 26.81 9.51
N GLN A 90 6.61 27.35 8.46
CA GLN A 90 7.37 28.60 8.54
C GLN A 90 6.51 29.79 8.99
N ILE A 91 5.26 29.88 8.52
CA ILE A 91 4.30 30.92 8.93
C ILE A 91 3.99 30.78 10.43
N LEU A 92 3.71 29.57 10.92
CA LEU A 92 3.42 29.31 12.32
C LEU A 92 4.59 29.69 13.23
N ILE A 93 5.81 29.25 12.88
CA ILE A 93 7.03 29.59 13.63
C ILE A 93 7.25 31.12 13.64
N ARG A 94 7.08 31.80 12.51
CA ARG A 94 7.27 33.26 12.39
C ARG A 94 6.21 34.06 13.15
N LYS A 95 4.95 33.66 13.07
CA LYS A 95 3.81 34.34 13.71
C LYS A 95 3.80 34.13 15.23
N HIS A 96 4.30 33.00 15.71
CA HIS A 96 4.22 32.59 17.12
C HIS A 96 5.60 32.33 17.76
N LYS A 97 6.49 33.33 17.70
CA LYS A 97 7.90 33.23 18.15
C LYS A 97 8.11 32.74 19.59
N THR A 98 7.12 32.90 20.47
CA THR A 98 7.20 32.50 21.88
C THR A 98 6.72 31.07 22.14
N ILE A 99 6.09 30.42 21.16
CA ILE A 99 5.55 29.06 21.28
C ILE A 99 6.49 28.10 20.58
N LYS A 100 6.86 27.02 21.28
CA LYS A 100 7.62 25.92 20.67
C LYS A 100 6.66 24.94 20.01
N PHE A 101 6.83 24.73 18.71
CA PHE A 101 6.08 23.73 17.95
C PHE A 101 6.90 22.46 17.77
N ASN A 102 6.26 21.31 17.86
CA ASN A 102 6.78 20.04 17.40
C ASN A 102 5.89 19.54 16.25
N PHE A 103 6.49 19.31 15.08
CA PHE A 103 5.79 18.90 13.88
C PHE A 103 6.19 17.47 13.54
N SER A 104 5.22 16.61 13.21
CA SER A 104 5.50 15.22 12.83
C SER A 104 5.23 14.89 11.35
N HIS A 105 4.42 15.69 10.64
CA HIS A 105 4.03 15.43 9.25
C HIS A 105 4.21 16.70 8.40
N ILE A 106 5.44 16.97 7.98
CA ILE A 106 5.75 18.14 7.14
C ILE A 106 5.81 17.72 5.68
N GLU A 107 4.99 18.39 4.86
CA GLU A 107 4.81 18.14 3.44
C GLU A 107 5.44 19.23 2.57
N TYR A 108 6.01 18.81 1.44
CA TYR A 108 6.35 19.69 0.33
C TYR A 108 5.26 19.62 -0.74
N ASN A 109 4.67 20.74 -1.17
CA ASN A 109 3.53 20.76 -2.09
C ASN A 109 3.87 21.21 -3.53
N GLY A 110 5.15 21.38 -3.88
CA GLY A 110 5.60 21.69 -5.25
C GLY A 110 5.29 23.08 -5.79
N ASN A 111 4.16 23.67 -5.37
CA ASN A 111 3.68 25.00 -5.75
C ASN A 111 4.49 26.12 -5.09
N GLU A 112 5.31 25.77 -4.10
CA GLU A 112 6.12 26.69 -3.31
C GLU A 112 7.56 26.73 -3.86
N ASN A 113 7.77 27.59 -4.86
CA ASN A 113 9.06 28.09 -5.38
C ASN A 113 10.29 27.17 -5.19
N THR A 114 10.58 26.43 -6.26
CA THR A 114 11.78 25.63 -6.58
C THR A 114 11.95 24.30 -5.83
N ILE A 115 12.49 23.30 -6.54
CA ILE A 115 12.84 21.97 -6.00
C ILE A 115 13.89 22.09 -4.87
N GLU A 116 14.60 23.22 -4.78
CA GLU A 116 15.68 23.47 -3.80
C GLU A 116 15.23 23.30 -2.35
N GLN A 117 13.99 23.67 -2.02
CA GLN A 117 13.49 23.54 -0.65
C GLN A 117 13.45 22.09 -0.17
N LEU A 118 13.08 21.17 -1.05
CA LEU A 118 13.08 19.73 -0.79
C LEU A 118 14.48 19.26 -0.34
N PHE A 119 15.54 19.81 -0.94
CA PHE A 119 16.92 19.43 -0.65
C PHE A 119 17.51 20.10 0.60
N HIS A 120 17.13 21.34 0.90
CA HIS A 120 17.72 22.10 2.01
C HIS A 120 17.03 21.85 3.36
N CYS A 121 15.81 21.33 3.37
CA CYS A 121 14.99 21.22 4.59
C CYS A 121 14.89 19.76 5.06
N LYS A 122 15.64 19.43 6.12
CA LYS A 122 15.66 18.07 6.72
C LYS A 122 14.36 17.66 7.39
N ASP A 123 13.49 18.62 7.68
CA ASP A 123 12.24 18.37 8.38
C ASP A 123 11.12 17.94 7.42
N ILE A 124 11.26 18.18 6.11
CA ILE A 124 10.32 17.71 5.08
C ILE A 124 10.43 16.20 5.01
N THR A 125 9.35 15.50 5.37
CA THR A 125 9.32 14.03 5.40
C THR A 125 8.37 13.45 4.37
N HIS A 126 7.50 14.27 3.79
CA HIS A 126 6.45 13.86 2.87
C HIS A 126 6.46 14.78 1.64
N ILE A 127 6.24 14.21 0.45
CA ILE A 127 5.99 14.98 -0.78
C ILE A 127 4.50 14.91 -1.08
N GLY A 128 3.81 16.04 -0.98
CA GLY A 128 2.36 16.13 -1.14
C GLY A 128 1.91 15.92 -2.59
N ASP A 129 0.63 15.64 -2.74
CA ASP A 129 -0.01 15.31 -4.02
C ASP A 129 0.29 16.35 -5.12
N ASN A 130 0.52 15.86 -6.33
CA ASN A 130 0.77 16.67 -7.55
C ASN A 130 2.02 17.58 -7.51
N SER A 131 2.90 17.49 -6.51
CA SER A 131 4.01 18.44 -6.33
C SER A 131 4.93 18.65 -7.54
N PHE A 132 5.18 17.60 -8.35
CA PHE A 132 5.97 17.70 -9.58
C PHE A 132 5.15 17.33 -10.82
N SER A 133 3.81 17.29 -10.72
CA SER A 133 2.93 16.89 -11.80
C SER A 133 3.16 17.79 -13.02
N GLN A 134 3.25 17.17 -14.19
CA GLN A 134 3.48 17.79 -15.49
C GLN A 134 4.76 18.65 -15.56
N ASN A 135 5.76 18.35 -14.72
CA ASN A 135 7.03 19.04 -14.80
C ASN A 135 7.83 18.59 -16.03
N LEU A 136 7.66 19.32 -17.12
CA LEU A 136 8.31 19.06 -18.41
C LEU A 136 9.81 19.36 -18.41
N ALA A 137 10.33 20.10 -17.43
CA ALA A 137 11.76 20.41 -17.33
C ALA A 137 12.53 19.37 -16.52
N LEU A 138 11.85 18.58 -15.68
CA LEU A 138 12.48 17.62 -14.79
C LEU A 138 13.02 16.41 -15.58
N LYS A 139 14.35 16.33 -15.71
CA LYS A 139 15.03 15.20 -16.36
C LYS A 139 15.46 14.12 -15.40
N THR A 140 15.96 14.52 -14.24
CA THR A 140 16.47 13.62 -13.21
C THR A 140 16.16 14.19 -11.84
N ILE A 141 15.89 13.34 -10.87
CA ILE A 141 15.73 13.76 -9.48
C ILE A 141 16.31 12.71 -8.53
N THR A 142 17.04 13.17 -7.51
CA THR A 142 17.47 12.34 -6.38
C THR A 142 16.71 12.81 -5.17
N LEU A 143 15.82 11.98 -4.62
CA LEU A 143 15.07 12.35 -3.43
C LEU A 143 15.98 12.30 -2.19
N PRO A 144 15.87 13.27 -1.26
CA PRO A 144 16.60 13.22 0.00
C PRO A 144 16.29 11.96 0.80
N PHE A 145 17.32 11.39 1.45
CA PHE A 145 17.23 10.11 2.19
C PHE A 145 16.25 10.11 3.39
N HIS A 146 15.79 11.29 3.82
CA HIS A 146 14.89 11.45 4.95
C HIS A 146 13.41 11.50 4.56
N ILE A 147 13.08 11.48 3.26
CA ILE A 147 11.71 11.38 2.77
C ILE A 147 11.15 9.99 3.08
N ILE A 148 9.96 9.96 3.65
CA ILE A 148 9.25 8.77 4.14
C ILE A 148 8.04 8.46 3.25
N ASP A 149 7.41 9.48 2.67
CA ASP A 149 6.15 9.33 1.93
C ASP A 149 6.12 10.18 0.66
N ILE A 150 5.51 9.65 -0.40
CA ILE A 150 5.24 10.35 -1.65
C ILE A 150 3.75 10.20 -1.96
N GLY A 151 3.07 11.34 -2.08
CA GLY A 151 1.64 11.44 -2.35
C GLY A 151 1.24 11.01 -3.76
N ASN A 152 -0.04 11.23 -4.07
CA ASN A 152 -0.64 10.86 -5.33
C ASN A 152 -0.18 11.77 -6.47
N TYR A 153 0.02 11.20 -7.65
CA TYR A 153 0.31 11.91 -8.89
C TYR A 153 1.53 12.85 -8.82
N VAL A 154 2.48 12.60 -7.90
CA VAL A 154 3.61 13.50 -7.64
C VAL A 154 4.45 13.75 -8.89
N PHE A 155 4.75 12.74 -9.70
CA PHE A 155 5.48 12.86 -10.97
C PHE A 155 4.61 12.55 -12.18
N PHE A 156 3.29 12.73 -12.06
CA PHE A 156 2.35 12.47 -13.15
C PHE A 156 2.73 13.27 -14.41
N ASN A 157 2.80 12.64 -15.58
CA ASN A 157 3.16 13.27 -16.85
C ASN A 157 4.51 14.05 -16.83
N CYS A 158 5.47 13.64 -16.00
CA CYS A 158 6.86 14.07 -16.12
C CYS A 158 7.54 13.39 -17.32
N PHE A 159 7.16 13.77 -18.54
CA PHE A 159 7.56 13.06 -19.77
C PHE A 159 9.08 12.98 -19.98
N ASN A 160 9.83 13.99 -19.51
CA ASN A 160 11.28 14.07 -19.67
C ASN A 160 12.07 13.42 -18.52
N LEU A 161 11.40 12.91 -17.48
CA LEU A 161 12.06 12.27 -16.34
C LEU A 161 12.62 10.92 -16.78
N THR A 162 13.95 10.81 -16.89
CA THR A 162 14.64 9.59 -17.33
C THR A 162 15.18 8.75 -16.19
N ARG A 163 15.45 9.38 -15.03
CA ARG A 163 16.02 8.75 -13.86
C ARG A 163 15.50 9.36 -12.57
N ILE A 164 15.09 8.52 -11.64
CA ILE A 164 14.78 8.91 -10.27
C ILE A 164 15.52 8.01 -9.27
N GLU A 165 16.11 8.61 -8.24
CA GLU A 165 16.59 7.90 -7.06
C GLU A 165 15.62 8.18 -5.90
N LEU A 166 15.05 7.12 -5.33
CA LEU A 166 14.12 7.22 -4.20
C LEU A 166 14.86 7.17 -2.87
N SER A 167 14.23 7.74 -1.84
CA SER A 167 14.74 7.70 -0.47
C SER A 167 14.76 6.27 0.08
N ASN A 168 15.84 5.85 0.72
CA ASN A 168 15.91 4.53 1.35
C ASN A 168 14.99 4.38 2.58
N ARG A 169 14.41 5.47 3.11
CA ARG A 169 13.43 5.46 4.20
C ARG A 169 11.98 5.51 3.72
N LEU A 170 11.75 5.53 2.41
CA LEU A 170 10.43 5.60 1.80
C LEU A 170 9.60 4.37 2.19
N THR A 171 8.38 4.61 2.66
CA THR A 171 7.42 3.57 3.04
C THR A 171 6.22 3.50 2.11
N ASN A 172 5.80 4.63 1.50
CA ASN A 172 4.62 4.66 0.64
C ASN A 172 4.85 5.48 -0.64
N ILE A 173 4.25 5.01 -1.72
CA ILE A 173 4.18 5.68 -3.02
C ILE A 173 2.70 5.80 -3.42
N GLY A 174 2.22 7.01 -3.66
CA GLY A 174 0.81 7.27 -3.96
C GLY A 174 0.33 6.76 -5.31
N VAL A 175 -0.99 6.88 -5.52
CA VAL A 175 -1.70 6.51 -6.74
C VAL A 175 -1.16 7.33 -7.92
N GLY A 176 -0.91 6.68 -9.06
CA GLY A 176 -0.48 7.37 -10.28
C GLY A 176 0.84 8.13 -10.17
N CYS A 177 1.67 7.86 -9.15
CA CYS A 177 2.84 8.67 -8.83
C CYS A 177 3.79 8.89 -10.02
N PHE A 178 4.06 7.87 -10.83
CA PHE A 178 4.90 7.95 -12.04
C PHE A 178 4.09 7.77 -13.34
N SER A 179 2.77 7.89 -13.27
CA SER A 179 1.93 7.68 -14.45
C SER A 179 2.29 8.70 -15.54
N GLY A 180 2.50 8.23 -16.76
CA GLY A 180 2.93 9.07 -17.89
C GLY A 180 4.39 9.51 -17.83
N CYS A 181 5.24 8.93 -16.97
CA CYS A 181 6.70 9.10 -17.05
C CYS A 181 7.29 8.32 -18.23
N ILE A 182 6.95 8.72 -19.46
CA ILE A 182 7.31 7.99 -20.68
C ILE A 182 8.83 7.91 -20.92
N GLY A 183 9.63 8.79 -20.33
CA GLY A 183 11.10 8.78 -20.44
C GLY A 183 11.82 7.90 -19.41
N LEU A 184 11.12 7.42 -18.38
CA LEU A 184 11.73 6.73 -17.24
C LEU A 184 12.17 5.33 -17.66
N LYS A 185 13.47 5.05 -17.57
CA LYS A 185 14.05 3.77 -18.05
C LYS A 185 14.28 2.75 -16.97
N HIS A 186 14.66 3.20 -15.78
CA HIS A 186 15.00 2.34 -14.66
C HIS A 186 14.37 2.90 -13.39
N LEU A 187 13.76 2.02 -12.60
CA LEU A 187 13.17 2.38 -11.31
C LEU A 187 13.57 1.40 -10.22
N GLU A 188 14.14 1.92 -9.14
CA GLU A 188 14.48 1.14 -7.96
C GLU A 188 13.60 1.56 -6.80
N ILE A 189 12.63 0.70 -6.45
CA ILE A 189 11.75 0.89 -5.30
C ILE A 189 12.46 0.35 -4.04
N PRO A 190 12.68 1.20 -3.01
CA PRO A 190 13.38 0.82 -1.78
C PRO A 190 12.72 -0.33 -1.03
N THR A 191 13.51 -1.10 -0.28
CA THR A 191 13.03 -2.29 0.44
C THR A 191 12.02 -2.01 1.55
N ASN A 192 11.98 -0.77 2.04
CA ASN A 192 11.08 -0.34 3.11
C ASN A 192 9.68 0.06 2.61
N VAL A 193 9.46 0.11 1.28
CA VAL A 193 8.17 0.51 0.71
C VAL A 193 7.13 -0.60 0.92
N VAL A 194 6.11 -0.31 1.72
CA VAL A 194 5.01 -1.22 2.10
C VAL A 194 3.79 -1.01 1.20
N TYR A 195 3.65 0.16 0.60
CA TYR A 195 2.51 0.50 -0.25
C TYR A 195 2.93 1.19 -1.54
N ILE A 196 2.31 0.78 -2.64
CA ILE A 196 2.32 1.48 -3.92
C ILE A 196 0.88 1.57 -4.44
N GLY A 197 0.46 2.78 -4.80
CA GLY A 197 -0.88 3.03 -5.29
C GLY A 197 -1.17 2.39 -6.65
N SER A 198 -2.46 2.31 -6.98
CA SER A 198 -2.90 1.88 -8.30
C SER A 198 -2.37 2.80 -9.39
N ASN A 199 -2.15 2.24 -10.58
CA ASN A 199 -1.68 2.96 -11.77
C ASN A 199 -0.39 3.79 -11.55
N ALA A 200 0.40 3.49 -10.52
CA ALA A 200 1.63 4.22 -10.22
C ALA A 200 2.61 4.22 -11.39
N LEU A 201 2.59 3.19 -12.24
CA LEU A 201 3.43 3.04 -13.44
C LEU A 201 2.63 3.03 -14.75
N PHE A 202 1.40 3.54 -14.75
CA PHE A 202 0.58 3.59 -15.97
C PHE A 202 1.26 4.45 -17.05
N ASP A 203 1.30 3.96 -18.29
CA ASP A 203 1.94 4.67 -19.42
C ASP A 203 3.43 4.98 -19.23
N CYS A 204 4.15 4.22 -18.39
CA CYS A 204 5.62 4.24 -18.32
C CYS A 204 6.25 3.46 -19.49
N THR A 205 6.03 3.92 -20.71
CA THR A 205 6.32 3.16 -21.94
C THR A 205 7.79 2.90 -22.24
N SER A 206 8.74 3.62 -21.63
CA SER A 206 10.19 3.36 -21.80
C SER A 206 10.84 2.60 -20.64
N LEU A 207 10.07 2.09 -19.68
CA LEU A 207 10.63 1.43 -18.50
C LEU A 207 11.24 0.06 -18.87
N GLU A 208 12.57 0.01 -18.89
CA GLU A 208 13.34 -1.17 -19.31
C GLU A 208 13.63 -2.12 -18.13
N SER A 209 13.78 -1.60 -16.90
CA SER A 209 13.97 -2.45 -15.73
C SER A 209 13.39 -1.86 -14.46
N ILE A 210 12.94 -2.73 -13.56
CA ILE A 210 12.42 -2.32 -12.26
C ILE A 210 12.89 -3.25 -11.13
N SER A 211 13.22 -2.69 -9.97
CA SER A 211 13.42 -3.46 -8.75
C SER A 211 12.48 -3.01 -7.62
N PHE A 212 11.94 -3.96 -6.84
CA PHE A 212 10.99 -3.66 -5.77
C PHE A 212 10.92 -4.73 -4.68
N PRO A 213 10.48 -4.42 -3.45
CA PRO A 213 10.35 -5.42 -2.40
C PRO A 213 9.17 -6.37 -2.61
N LEU A 214 9.31 -7.62 -2.16
CA LEU A 214 8.29 -8.66 -2.28
C LEU A 214 6.92 -8.23 -1.72
N GLN A 215 6.90 -7.43 -0.65
CA GLN A 215 5.67 -7.02 0.03
C GLN A 215 4.71 -6.19 -0.85
N ILE A 216 5.22 -5.51 -1.89
CA ILE A 216 4.38 -4.79 -2.87
C ILE A 216 4.24 -5.52 -4.19
N ALA A 217 4.85 -6.69 -4.36
CA ALA A 217 4.78 -7.44 -5.61
C ALA A 217 3.33 -7.70 -6.02
N ASN A 218 2.48 -8.01 -5.04
CA ASN A 218 1.09 -8.33 -5.32
C ASN A 218 0.28 -7.16 -5.91
N SER A 219 0.58 -5.91 -5.53
CA SER A 219 -0.12 -4.73 -6.05
C SER A 219 0.55 -4.17 -7.31
N LEU A 220 1.80 -4.52 -7.56
CA LEU A 220 2.60 -3.96 -8.65
C LEU A 220 2.61 -4.84 -9.90
N CYS A 221 2.62 -6.18 -9.76
CA CYS A 221 2.66 -7.10 -10.91
C CYS A 221 1.55 -6.82 -11.94
N ASP A 222 0.34 -6.53 -11.48
CA ASP A 222 -0.78 -6.21 -12.38
C ASP A 222 -0.49 -4.97 -13.26
N GLN A 223 0.21 -3.98 -12.70
CA GLN A 223 0.57 -2.73 -13.39
C GLN A 223 1.72 -2.90 -14.39
N LEU A 224 2.58 -3.90 -14.16
CA LEU A 224 3.73 -4.18 -15.02
C LEU A 224 3.31 -4.95 -16.29
N ASN A 225 2.15 -5.60 -16.30
CA ASN A 225 1.69 -6.44 -17.42
C ASN A 225 1.43 -5.64 -18.70
N VAL A 226 1.25 -4.32 -18.58
CA VAL A 226 0.98 -3.41 -19.71
C VAL A 226 2.24 -2.70 -20.23
N ILE A 227 3.42 -2.94 -19.63
CA ILE A 227 4.66 -2.26 -19.98
C ILE A 227 5.50 -3.17 -20.90
N GLU A 228 5.29 -3.04 -22.20
CA GLU A 228 5.94 -3.86 -23.25
C GLU A 228 7.46 -3.64 -23.40
N SER A 229 8.00 -2.58 -22.80
CA SER A 229 9.44 -2.26 -22.88
C SER A 229 10.28 -2.91 -21.78
N LEU A 230 9.66 -3.57 -20.80
CA LEU A 230 10.37 -4.23 -19.71
C LEU A 230 11.25 -5.37 -20.25
N LYS A 231 12.50 -5.36 -19.80
CA LYS A 231 13.53 -6.37 -20.11
C LYS A 231 13.91 -7.16 -18.87
N SER A 232 13.82 -6.57 -17.68
CA SER A 232 14.05 -7.29 -16.44
C SER A 232 13.34 -6.73 -15.22
N ILE A 233 13.05 -7.63 -14.28
CA ILE A 233 12.34 -7.37 -13.03
C ILE A 233 13.11 -8.03 -11.90
N LYS A 234 13.47 -7.26 -10.87
CA LYS A 234 14.16 -7.75 -9.69
C LYS A 234 13.31 -7.61 -8.44
N ILE A 235 12.95 -8.72 -7.83
CA ILE A 235 12.12 -8.74 -6.63
C ILE A 235 13.01 -8.98 -5.40
N ILE A 236 12.97 -8.06 -4.44
CA ILE A 236 13.82 -8.07 -3.26
C ILE A 236 13.07 -8.72 -2.10
N GLY A 237 13.57 -9.87 -1.63
CA GLY A 237 13.00 -10.60 -0.51
C GLY A 237 12.90 -12.10 -0.82
N LYS A 238 12.26 -12.84 0.09
CA LYS A 238 11.97 -14.26 -0.09
C LYS A 238 10.52 -14.53 0.29
N GLY A 239 9.80 -15.26 -0.55
CA GLY A 239 8.41 -15.62 -0.28
C GLY A 239 7.57 -15.79 -1.54
N ARG A 240 6.25 -15.62 -1.37
CA ARG A 240 5.25 -15.93 -2.38
C ARG A 240 4.63 -14.68 -2.99
N ILE A 241 4.38 -14.71 -4.29
CA ILE A 241 3.58 -13.72 -5.01
C ILE A 241 2.25 -14.37 -5.38
N ASP A 242 1.17 -13.79 -4.88
CA ASP A 242 -0.23 -14.23 -5.04
C ASP A 242 -0.99 -13.33 -6.04
N ALA A 243 -0.30 -12.53 -6.86
CA ALA A 243 -0.90 -11.66 -7.87
C ALA A 243 -0.91 -12.27 -9.27
N PHE A 244 -1.60 -11.60 -10.20
CA PHE A 244 -1.61 -12.00 -11.60
C PHE A 244 -0.26 -11.64 -12.22
N VAL A 245 0.64 -12.61 -12.16
CA VAL A 245 1.90 -12.58 -12.92
C VAL A 245 1.57 -13.18 -14.28
N SER A 246 1.52 -12.37 -15.34
CA SER A 246 1.40 -12.94 -16.68
C SER A 246 2.69 -13.68 -17.05
N GLN A 247 2.60 -14.57 -18.04
CA GLN A 247 3.79 -15.18 -18.64
C GLN A 247 4.79 -14.15 -19.18
N TYR A 248 4.31 -12.99 -19.64
CA TYR A 248 5.20 -11.91 -20.08
C TYR A 248 6.12 -11.45 -18.95
N ILE A 249 5.56 -11.15 -17.77
CA ILE A 249 6.35 -10.75 -16.60
C ILE A 249 7.22 -11.88 -16.10
N SER A 250 6.73 -13.12 -16.07
CA SER A 250 7.44 -14.24 -15.42
C SER A 250 8.83 -14.46 -16.02
N HIS A 251 8.98 -14.33 -17.34
CA HIS A 251 10.28 -14.46 -18.03
C HIS A 251 11.26 -13.33 -17.71
N LEU A 252 10.76 -12.18 -17.29
CA LEU A 252 11.58 -11.01 -16.97
C LEU A 252 12.09 -11.03 -15.53
N ILE A 253 11.55 -11.89 -14.67
CA ILE A 253 11.94 -11.97 -13.25
C ILE A 253 13.32 -12.60 -13.11
N GLU A 254 14.28 -11.81 -12.64
CA GLU A 254 15.64 -12.23 -12.31
C GLU A 254 15.67 -12.90 -10.92
N ASP A 255 15.37 -14.20 -10.83
CA ASP A 255 15.46 -14.97 -9.57
C ASP A 255 16.50 -16.10 -9.63
N ASN A 256 17.78 -15.72 -9.52
CA ASN A 256 18.90 -16.65 -9.57
C ASN A 256 18.94 -17.70 -8.43
N ASN A 257 18.11 -17.54 -7.39
CA ASN A 257 18.16 -18.35 -6.16
C ASN A 257 16.82 -19.02 -5.81
N ASN A 258 15.81 -18.99 -6.70
CA ASN A 258 14.44 -19.45 -6.43
C ASN A 258 13.86 -18.89 -5.11
N ASN A 259 14.16 -17.64 -4.80
CA ASN A 259 13.69 -16.97 -3.59
C ASN A 259 12.22 -16.54 -3.69
N VAL A 260 11.69 -16.42 -4.90
CA VAL A 260 10.38 -15.88 -5.23
C VAL A 260 9.56 -16.96 -5.93
N ILE A 261 8.51 -17.41 -5.25
CA ILE A 261 7.56 -18.37 -5.83
C ILE A 261 6.41 -17.58 -6.42
N CYS A 262 6.38 -17.48 -7.76
CA CYS A 262 5.26 -16.91 -8.49
C CYS A 262 4.17 -17.97 -8.63
N VAL A 263 3.01 -17.76 -8.02
CA VAL A 263 1.89 -18.67 -8.16
C VAL A 263 0.92 -18.05 -9.17
N ASN A 264 1.01 -18.44 -10.44
CA ASN A 264 0.00 -18.05 -11.42
C ASN A 264 -1.37 -18.48 -10.88
N LYS A 265 -2.33 -17.55 -10.74
CA LYS A 265 -3.68 -17.91 -10.27
C LYS A 265 -4.45 -18.70 -11.33
N ILE A 266 -4.12 -18.53 -12.60
CA ILE A 266 -4.85 -19.10 -13.74
C ILE A 266 -3.86 -19.84 -14.65
N PHE A 267 -4.17 -21.09 -15.00
CA PHE A 267 -3.46 -21.87 -16.00
C PHE A 267 -4.20 -21.76 -17.35
N THR A 268 -3.52 -21.26 -18.37
CA THR A 268 -4.08 -20.76 -19.64
C THR A 268 -3.74 -21.66 -20.84
N PHE A 269 -4.46 -21.52 -21.95
CA PHE A 269 -4.15 -22.26 -23.19
C PHE A 269 -2.70 -22.00 -23.64
N TYR A 270 -2.21 -20.78 -23.45
CA TYR A 270 -0.86 -20.38 -23.79
C TYR A 270 0.21 -21.18 -23.02
N ASP A 271 -0.05 -21.48 -21.74
CA ASP A 271 0.84 -22.31 -20.92
C ASP A 271 1.01 -23.71 -21.54
N THR A 272 -0.07 -24.29 -22.08
CA THR A 272 -0.03 -25.62 -22.72
C THR A 272 0.85 -25.66 -23.96
N GLN A 273 0.87 -24.58 -24.75
CA GLN A 273 1.64 -24.50 -26.00
C GLN A 273 3.13 -24.29 -25.75
N HIS A 274 3.49 -23.57 -24.68
CA HIS A 274 4.86 -23.10 -24.45
C HIS A 274 5.61 -23.84 -23.35
N TYR A 275 4.90 -24.42 -22.38
CA TYR A 275 5.50 -25.09 -21.22
C TYR A 275 5.04 -26.53 -21.04
N GLY A 276 4.10 -26.97 -21.87
CA GLY A 276 3.50 -28.28 -21.78
C GLY A 276 2.35 -28.33 -20.78
N ARG A 277 1.96 -29.56 -20.43
CA ARG A 277 0.63 -29.85 -19.87
C ARG A 277 0.62 -29.92 -18.33
N GLN A 278 1.74 -29.60 -17.69
CA GLN A 278 1.90 -29.74 -16.25
C GLN A 278 1.31 -28.54 -15.51
N ILE A 279 0.29 -28.79 -14.69
CA ILE A 279 -0.32 -27.76 -13.83
C ILE A 279 0.40 -27.75 -12.48
N GLU A 280 1.03 -26.63 -12.13
CA GLU A 280 1.82 -26.50 -10.89
C GLU A 280 0.98 -26.27 -9.63
N TYR A 281 1.54 -26.64 -8.47
CA TYR A 281 0.89 -26.38 -7.18
C TYR A 281 0.75 -24.88 -6.93
N GLY A 282 -0.47 -24.44 -6.63
CA GLY A 282 -0.79 -23.06 -6.32
C GLY A 282 -1.76 -22.42 -7.34
N ILE A 283 -1.83 -22.94 -8.57
CA ILE A 283 -2.86 -22.57 -9.56
C ILE A 283 -4.25 -22.66 -8.89
N LYS A 284 -5.06 -21.61 -9.04
CA LYS A 284 -6.42 -21.49 -8.46
C LYS A 284 -7.52 -21.76 -9.48
N GLU A 285 -7.24 -21.56 -10.75
CA GLU A 285 -8.18 -21.64 -11.85
C GLU A 285 -7.49 -22.18 -13.11
N ILE A 286 -8.23 -22.91 -13.93
CA ILE A 286 -7.82 -23.27 -15.29
C ILE A 286 -8.75 -22.53 -16.24
N GLU A 287 -8.19 -21.82 -17.22
CA GLU A 287 -8.91 -20.99 -18.18
C GLU A 287 -9.84 -21.82 -19.08
N ASP A 288 -10.79 -21.13 -19.72
CA ASP A 288 -11.62 -21.64 -20.79
C ASP A 288 -10.75 -22.18 -21.96
N ASN A 289 -11.17 -23.30 -22.55
CA ASN A 289 -10.55 -23.94 -23.73
C ASN A 289 -9.06 -24.35 -23.58
N CYS A 290 -8.52 -24.38 -22.35
CA CYS A 290 -7.09 -24.58 -22.08
C CYS A 290 -6.48 -25.85 -22.73
N PHE A 291 -7.23 -26.94 -22.81
CA PHE A 291 -6.85 -28.21 -23.46
C PHE A 291 -7.83 -28.62 -24.57
N LEU A 292 -8.56 -27.67 -25.17
CA LEU A 292 -9.58 -27.96 -26.19
C LEU A 292 -8.99 -28.77 -27.36
N ASN A 293 -9.61 -29.91 -27.66
CA ASN A 293 -9.22 -30.86 -28.71
C ASN A 293 -7.78 -31.38 -28.59
N ASP A 294 -7.17 -31.38 -27.39
CA ASP A 294 -5.89 -32.05 -27.19
C ASP A 294 -6.09 -33.57 -27.18
N SER A 295 -6.18 -34.14 -28.38
CA SER A 295 -6.32 -35.58 -28.64
C SER A 295 -5.07 -36.39 -28.26
N SER A 296 -4.01 -35.75 -27.77
CA SER A 296 -2.78 -36.40 -27.31
C SER A 296 -2.59 -36.33 -25.79
N LEU A 297 -3.47 -35.63 -25.07
CA LEU A 297 -3.49 -35.62 -23.62
C LEU A 297 -4.06 -36.94 -23.09
N ASP A 298 -3.23 -37.76 -22.45
CA ASP A 298 -3.59 -39.08 -21.93
C ASP A 298 -3.83 -39.11 -20.41
N ALA A 299 -3.12 -38.25 -19.67
CA ALA A 299 -3.27 -38.03 -18.25
C ALA A 299 -3.02 -36.55 -17.89
N ILE A 300 -3.75 -36.05 -16.89
CA ILE A 300 -3.47 -34.74 -16.29
C ILE A 300 -3.63 -34.78 -14.78
N PHE A 301 -2.68 -34.16 -14.08
CA PHE A 301 -2.76 -33.91 -12.65
C PHE A 301 -3.34 -32.52 -12.41
N ILE A 302 -4.46 -32.43 -11.70
CA ILE A 302 -5.07 -31.16 -11.28
C ILE A 302 -4.79 -30.96 -9.78
N PRO A 303 -3.92 -30.01 -9.39
CA PRO A 303 -3.52 -29.80 -7.99
C PRO A 303 -4.69 -29.42 -7.07
N SER A 304 -4.58 -29.75 -5.78
CA SER A 304 -5.59 -29.44 -4.75
C SER A 304 -5.85 -27.94 -4.52
N SER A 305 -4.99 -27.08 -5.06
CA SER A 305 -5.14 -25.63 -5.04
C SER A 305 -6.18 -25.11 -6.04
N VAL A 306 -6.50 -25.88 -7.09
CA VAL A 306 -7.42 -25.48 -8.16
C VAL A 306 -8.85 -25.53 -7.63
N SER A 307 -9.55 -24.40 -7.78
CA SER A 307 -10.92 -24.19 -7.32
C SER A 307 -11.92 -23.96 -8.46
N LYS A 308 -11.43 -23.70 -9.69
CA LYS A 308 -12.26 -23.50 -10.89
C LYS A 308 -11.62 -24.12 -12.13
N ILE A 309 -12.44 -24.77 -12.96
CA ILE A 309 -12.11 -25.21 -14.33
C ILE A 309 -13.02 -24.45 -15.31
N GLY A 310 -12.43 -23.83 -16.34
CA GLY A 310 -13.14 -23.03 -17.34
C GLY A 310 -13.98 -23.83 -18.34
N ASN A 311 -14.77 -23.13 -19.15
CA ASN A 311 -15.65 -23.72 -20.17
C ASN A 311 -14.85 -24.45 -21.25
N ASN A 312 -15.37 -25.59 -21.73
CA ASN A 312 -14.74 -26.44 -22.74
C ASN A 312 -13.27 -26.83 -22.46
N CYS A 313 -12.79 -26.68 -21.22
CA CYS A 313 -11.38 -26.78 -20.87
C CYS A 313 -10.70 -28.05 -21.39
N PHE A 314 -11.32 -29.23 -21.22
CA PHE A 314 -10.86 -30.53 -21.73
C PHE A 314 -11.77 -31.09 -22.82
N SER A 315 -12.59 -30.26 -23.48
CA SER A 315 -13.53 -30.72 -24.51
C SER A 315 -12.75 -31.33 -25.68
N GLY A 316 -13.10 -32.53 -26.13
CA GLY A 316 -12.44 -33.22 -27.23
C GLY A 316 -11.08 -33.83 -26.90
N CYS A 317 -10.69 -33.93 -25.63
CA CYS A 317 -9.51 -34.70 -25.20
C CYS A 317 -9.78 -36.21 -25.30
N THR A 318 -9.75 -36.76 -26.52
CA THR A 318 -10.16 -38.14 -26.82
C THR A 318 -9.20 -39.22 -26.32
N SER A 319 -7.98 -38.87 -25.91
CA SER A 319 -7.01 -39.82 -25.33
C SER A 319 -6.99 -39.80 -23.80
N LEU A 320 -7.71 -38.86 -23.17
CA LEU A 320 -7.67 -38.69 -21.73
C LEU A 320 -8.46 -39.82 -21.06
N THR A 321 -7.74 -40.72 -20.40
CA THR A 321 -8.30 -41.96 -19.85
C THR A 321 -8.64 -41.85 -18.37
N SER A 322 -8.01 -40.93 -17.64
CA SER A 322 -8.31 -40.67 -16.23
C SER A 322 -8.01 -39.22 -15.84
N VAL A 323 -8.88 -38.65 -15.00
CA VAL A 323 -8.73 -37.33 -14.38
C VAL A 323 -9.13 -37.43 -12.91
N SER A 324 -8.23 -37.02 -12.02
CA SER A 324 -8.56 -36.81 -10.61
C SER A 324 -8.93 -35.35 -10.38
N LEU A 325 -10.18 -35.08 -10.02
CA LEU A 325 -10.60 -33.74 -9.64
C LEU A 325 -10.17 -33.41 -8.20
N PRO A 326 -9.68 -32.19 -7.93
CA PRO A 326 -9.23 -31.81 -6.59
C PRO A 326 -10.41 -31.64 -5.63
N PRO A 327 -10.24 -31.94 -4.33
CA PRO A 327 -11.32 -31.89 -3.34
C PRO A 327 -11.86 -30.48 -3.08
N ASN A 328 -11.10 -29.43 -3.43
CA ASN A 328 -11.49 -28.03 -3.25
C ASN A 328 -12.14 -27.41 -4.50
N LEU A 329 -12.43 -28.21 -5.53
CA LEU A 329 -13.02 -27.72 -6.78
C LEU A 329 -14.45 -27.22 -6.54
N LYS A 330 -14.71 -25.96 -6.87
CA LYS A 330 -16.02 -25.30 -6.68
C LYS A 330 -16.79 -25.13 -7.96
N ILE A 331 -16.09 -24.90 -9.08
CA ILE A 331 -16.69 -24.55 -10.37
C ILE A 331 -16.09 -25.45 -11.45
N ILE A 332 -16.98 -26.07 -12.24
CA ILE A 332 -16.65 -26.75 -13.49
C ILE A 332 -17.45 -26.04 -14.58
N GLY A 333 -16.75 -25.53 -15.59
CA GLY A 333 -17.35 -24.83 -16.71
C GLY A 333 -18.26 -25.71 -17.56
N ILE A 334 -19.03 -25.07 -18.42
CA ILE A 334 -19.92 -25.75 -19.36
C ILE A 334 -19.06 -26.54 -20.36
N ASN A 335 -19.46 -27.79 -20.63
CA ASN A 335 -18.80 -28.68 -21.58
C ASN A 335 -17.31 -28.94 -21.30
N SER A 336 -16.82 -28.68 -20.07
CA SER A 336 -15.39 -28.83 -19.75
C SER A 336 -14.84 -30.23 -20.03
N PHE A 337 -15.69 -31.26 -20.05
CA PHE A 337 -15.30 -32.65 -20.37
C PHE A 337 -16.15 -33.25 -21.50
N TYR A 338 -16.65 -32.41 -22.42
CA TYR A 338 -17.43 -32.90 -23.56
C TYR A 338 -16.56 -33.75 -24.50
N ASN A 339 -17.07 -34.89 -24.98
CA ASN A 339 -16.33 -35.82 -25.84
C ASN A 339 -14.98 -36.29 -25.27
N VAL A 340 -14.94 -36.50 -23.94
CA VAL A 340 -13.83 -37.12 -23.22
C VAL A 340 -14.23 -38.55 -22.85
N PRO A 341 -13.41 -39.59 -23.13
CA PRO A 341 -13.77 -40.98 -22.87
C PRO A 341 -14.06 -41.30 -21.41
N CYS A 342 -13.43 -40.57 -20.48
CA CYS A 342 -13.68 -40.72 -19.05
C CYS A 342 -14.70 -39.68 -18.55
N VAL A 343 -15.82 -40.14 -17.98
CA VAL A 343 -16.59 -39.39 -16.98
C VAL A 343 -17.04 -40.37 -15.89
N LEU A 344 -16.51 -40.15 -14.68
CA LEU A 344 -16.55 -40.93 -13.42
C LEU A 344 -15.55 -42.08 -13.30
#